data_AF-A0A3B8WSR8-F1
#
_entry.id   AF-A0A3B8WSR8-F1
#
_cell.length_a   1.000
_cell.length_b   1.000
_cell.length_c   1.000
_cell.angle_alpha   90.00
_cell.angle_beta   90.00
_cell.angle_gamma   90.00
#
_symmetry.space_group_name_H-M   'P 1'
#
loop_
_entity.id
_entity.type
_entity.pdbx_description
1 polymer ?
#
loop_
_entity_poly.entity_id
_entity_poly.type
_entity_poly.pdbx_seq_one_letter_code
_entity_poly.pdbx_strand_id
1 'polypeptide(L)'
;MALKKAFSADKKSCKVTFIVEKEASQGAKTVTIAGDFNSWSSTETPLKKAKDGSFSVTLELEAGKEYQYRYLLDGNKWENDWKADKYIPAPFSNTDNSVVVCIASEKETKKADKPAKPAAKKAPAKKAKK
;
A
#
# COMPACT_ATOMS: atom_id res chain seq x y z
N MET A 1 -7.94 -5.58 6.52
CA MET A 1 -7.23 -4.72 5.57
C MET A 1 -5.85 -4.54 6.13
N ALA A 2 -4.91 -4.10 5.30
CA ALA A 2 -3.54 -3.91 5.74
C ALA A 2 -2.85 -2.81 4.96
N LEU A 3 -2.05 -2.04 5.69
CA LEU A 3 -1.06 -1.13 5.16
C LEU A 3 0.33 -1.73 5.32
N LYS A 4 1.11 -1.73 4.23
CA LYS A 4 2.55 -2.00 4.27
C LYS A 4 3.27 -0.75 3.81
N LYS A 5 4.17 -0.23 4.64
CA LYS A 5 4.91 1.00 4.38
C LYS A 5 6.39 0.69 4.25
N ALA A 6 7.06 1.35 3.31
CA ALA A 6 8.50 1.32 3.14
C ALA A 6 8.98 2.70 2.73
N PHE A 7 9.84 3.31 3.54
CA PHE A 7 10.44 4.60 3.23
C PHE A 7 11.64 4.45 2.30
N SER A 8 11.82 5.42 1.40
CA SER A 8 13.04 5.53 0.61
C SER A 8 14.26 5.78 1.51
N ALA A 9 15.45 5.46 0.99
CA ALA A 9 16.70 5.65 1.74
C ALA A 9 16.93 7.13 2.13
N ASP A 10 16.51 8.07 1.28
CA ASP A 10 16.57 9.51 1.53
C ASP A 10 15.38 10.05 2.34
N LYS A 11 14.44 9.17 2.74
CA LYS A 11 13.22 9.47 3.50
C LYS A 11 12.33 10.54 2.87
N LYS A 12 12.41 10.74 1.55
CA LYS A 12 11.55 11.68 0.81
C LYS A 12 10.25 11.03 0.32
N SER A 13 10.23 9.73 0.11
CA SER A 13 9.04 9.00 -0.29
C SER A 13 8.72 7.85 0.66
N CYS A 14 7.42 7.56 0.77
CA CYS A 14 6.85 6.45 1.49
C CYS A 14 6.06 5.60 0.50
N LYS A 15 6.60 4.42 0.18
CA LYS A 15 5.91 3.43 -0.66
C LYS A 15 4.90 2.69 0.20
N VAL A 16 3.62 2.86 -0.10
CA VAL A 16 2.52 2.26 0.65
C VAL A 16 1.79 1.26 -0.21
N THR A 17 1.73 0.01 0.23
CA THR A 17 0.84 -1.00 -0.33
C THR A 17 -0.44 -1.07 0.50
N PHE A 18 -1.55 -0.73 -0.14
CA PHE A 18 -2.91 -0.83 0.38
C PHE A 18 -3.48 -2.19 0.02
N ILE A 19 -4.07 -2.89 1.00
CA ILE A 19 -4.56 -4.26 0.81
C ILE A 19 -5.96 -4.41 1.42
N VAL A 20 -6.88 -4.89 0.59
CA VAL A 20 -8.21 -5.35 1.00
C VAL A 20 -8.24 -6.86 0.86
N GLU A 21 -8.24 -7.59 1.98
CA GLU A 21 -8.35 -9.06 1.96
C GLU A 21 -9.72 -9.49 1.46
N LYS A 22 -9.83 -10.76 1.03
CA LYS A 22 -11.04 -11.31 0.44
C LYS A 22 -12.27 -11.09 1.32
N GLU A 23 -12.13 -11.30 2.63
CA GLU A 23 -13.21 -11.14 3.61
C GLU A 23 -13.63 -9.68 3.74
N ALA A 24 -12.66 -8.77 3.74
CA ALA A 24 -12.90 -7.33 3.80
C ALA A 24 -13.50 -6.77 2.50
N SER A 25 -13.30 -7.44 1.37
CA SER A 25 -13.90 -7.06 0.08
C SER A 25 -15.40 -7.33 0.01
N GLN A 26 -15.96 -8.10 0.94
CA GLN A 26 -17.40 -8.39 1.03
C GLN A 26 -18.00 -8.94 -0.29
N GLY A 27 -17.19 -9.64 -1.08
CA GLY A 27 -17.61 -10.21 -2.36
C GLY A 27 -17.49 -9.27 -3.56
N ALA A 28 -16.89 -8.08 -3.39
CA ALA A 28 -16.72 -7.11 -4.47
C ALA A 28 -15.98 -7.68 -5.69
N LYS A 29 -16.39 -7.22 -6.86
CA LYS A 29 -15.73 -7.52 -8.14
C LYS A 29 -14.62 -6.52 -8.42
N THR A 30 -14.84 -5.25 -8.09
CA THR A 30 -13.87 -4.17 -8.23
C THR A 30 -13.72 -3.40 -6.93
N VAL A 31 -12.51 -2.90 -6.70
CA VAL A 31 -12.21 -2.00 -5.59
C VAL A 31 -11.37 -0.86 -6.14
N THR A 32 -11.76 0.38 -5.86
CA THR A 32 -10.95 1.57 -6.11
C THR A 32 -10.59 2.23 -4.79
N ILE A 33 -9.51 3.00 -4.77
CA ILE A 33 -9.14 3.83 -3.61
C ILE A 33 -9.21 5.29 -4.01
N ALA A 34 -9.85 6.09 -3.16
CA ALA A 34 -9.92 7.53 -3.28
C ALA A 34 -9.27 8.16 -2.04
N GLY A 35 -8.46 9.19 -2.23
CA GLY A 35 -7.82 9.90 -1.14
C GLY A 35 -7.10 11.15 -1.60
N ASP A 36 -6.41 11.79 -0.67
CA ASP A 36 -5.73 13.07 -0.93
C ASP A 36 -4.68 12.97 -2.07
N PHE A 37 -4.10 11.79 -2.29
CA PHE A 37 -3.10 11.53 -3.33
C PHE A 37 -3.67 11.46 -4.76
N ASN A 38 -4.98 11.32 -4.94
CA ASN A 38 -5.65 11.31 -6.24
C ASN A 38 -6.87 12.25 -6.26
N SER A 39 -6.84 13.31 -5.46
CA SER A 39 -7.92 14.30 -5.38
C SER A 39 -9.30 13.68 -5.12
N TRP A 40 -9.35 12.60 -4.34
CA TRP A 40 -10.57 11.85 -4.03
C TRP A 40 -11.30 11.26 -5.24
N SER A 41 -10.58 10.99 -6.33
CA SER A 41 -11.13 10.33 -7.51
C SER A 41 -11.53 8.87 -7.21
N SER A 42 -12.77 8.52 -7.53
CA SER A 42 -13.32 7.18 -7.33
C SER A 42 -12.94 6.18 -8.42
N THR A 43 -12.27 6.62 -9.50
CA THR A 43 -12.02 5.81 -10.70
C THR A 43 -10.54 5.73 -11.10
N GLU A 44 -9.72 6.71 -10.71
CA GLU A 44 -8.33 6.81 -11.18
C GLU A 44 -7.38 5.76 -10.58
N THR A 45 -7.73 5.16 -9.44
CA THR A 45 -6.83 4.23 -8.75
C THR A 45 -7.53 2.90 -8.41
N PRO A 46 -7.77 2.03 -9.40
CA PRO A 46 -8.29 0.69 -9.17
C PRO A 46 -7.24 -0.23 -8.52
N LEU A 47 -7.67 -1.08 -7.59
CA LEU A 47 -6.84 -2.11 -6.99
C LEU A 47 -6.83 -3.36 -7.87
N LYS A 48 -5.68 -4.02 -7.94
CA LYS A 48 -5.51 -5.29 -8.64
C LYS A 48 -6.03 -6.44 -7.78
N LYS A 49 -6.98 -7.20 -8.31
CA LYS A 49 -7.47 -8.45 -7.71
C LYS A 49 -6.45 -9.57 -7.89
N ALA A 50 -6.09 -10.25 -6.80
CA ALA A 50 -5.24 -11.42 -6.78
C ALA A 50 -6.06 -12.72 -6.82
N LYS A 51 -5.39 -13.85 -7.07
CA LYS A 51 -6.04 -15.17 -7.18
C LYS A 51 -6.67 -15.64 -5.87
N ASP A 52 -6.12 -15.21 -4.73
CA ASP A 52 -6.66 -15.50 -3.40
C ASP A 52 -7.91 -14.67 -3.08
N GLY A 53 -8.31 -13.76 -3.97
CA GLY A 53 -9.47 -12.88 -3.81
C GLY A 53 -9.17 -11.56 -3.12
N SER A 54 -7.93 -11.31 -2.71
CA SER A 54 -7.52 -10.01 -2.17
C SER A 54 -7.37 -8.96 -3.27
N PHE A 55 -7.44 -7.69 -2.90
CA PHE A 55 -7.20 -6.54 -3.77
C PHE A 55 -6.02 -5.75 -3.23
N SER A 56 -5.14 -5.27 -4.11
CA SER A 56 -4.04 -4.41 -3.67
C SER A 56 -3.61 -3.38 -4.71
N VAL A 57 -3.07 -2.26 -4.22
CA VAL A 57 -2.37 -1.24 -5.01
C VAL A 57 -1.18 -0.74 -4.22
N THR A 58 -0.10 -0.36 -4.90
CA THR A 58 1.05 0.26 -4.27
C THR A 58 1.23 1.65 -4.83
N LEU A 59 1.27 2.65 -3.95
CA LEU A 59 1.45 4.05 -4.28
C LEU A 59 2.76 4.56 -3.67
N GLU A 60 3.43 5.44 -4.39
CA GLU A 60 4.55 6.20 -3.85
C GLU A 60 4.03 7.55 -3.39
N LEU A 61 4.04 7.77 -2.08
CA LEU A 61 3.56 8.98 -1.44
C LEU A 61 4.75 9.80 -0.96
N GLU A 62 4.58 11.11 -0.83
CA GLU A 62 5.58 11.97 -0.21
C GLU A 62 5.65 11.68 1.28
N ALA A 63 6.86 11.59 1.80
CA ALA A 63 7.08 11.40 3.22
C ALA A 63 6.95 12.73 3.99
N GLY A 64 6.70 12.65 5.30
CA GLY A 64 6.56 13.81 6.18
C GLY A 64 5.13 14.32 6.33
N LYS A 65 4.13 13.65 5.74
CA LYS A 65 2.72 14.01 5.88
C LYS A 65 1.79 12.82 6.04
N GLU A 66 0.53 13.13 6.31
CA GLU A 66 -0.57 12.17 6.45
C GLU A 66 -1.52 12.33 5.26
N TYR A 67 -2.17 11.24 4.87
CA TYR A 67 -3.13 11.24 3.78
C TYR A 67 -4.42 10.56 4.22
N GLN A 68 -5.55 11.20 3.98
CA GLN A 68 -6.87 10.61 4.14
C GLN A 68 -7.26 9.80 2.90
N TYR A 69 -7.95 8.69 3.11
CA TYR A 69 -8.43 7.82 2.04
C TYR A 69 -9.63 6.95 2.46
N ARG A 70 -10.32 6.39 1.47
CA ARG A 70 -11.34 5.34 1.60
C ARG A 70 -11.32 4.40 0.40
N TYR A 71 -11.86 3.19 0.58
CA TYR A 71 -12.10 2.25 -0.52
C TYR A 71 -13.52 2.38 -1.04
N LEU A 72 -13.70 2.23 -2.35
CA LEU A 72 -15.00 2.14 -2.98
C LEU A 72 -15.14 0.74 -3.62
N LEU A 73 -16.03 -0.06 -3.04
CA LEU A 73 -16.35 -1.41 -3.49
C LEU A 73 -17.45 -1.34 -4.56
N ASP A 74 -17.23 -1.99 -5.70
CA ASP A 74 -18.17 -2.06 -6.84
C ASP A 74 -18.76 -0.70 -7.30
N GLY A 75 -18.05 0.40 -7.02
CA GLY A 75 -18.46 1.74 -7.40
C GLY A 75 -19.59 2.35 -6.55
N ASN A 76 -20.07 1.68 -5.50
CA ASN A 76 -21.23 2.16 -4.75
C ASN A 76 -21.10 2.09 -3.21
N LYS A 77 -20.17 1.31 -2.67
CA LYS A 77 -20.02 1.13 -1.23
C LYS A 77 -18.68 1.65 -0.73
N TRP A 78 -18.72 2.69 0.08
CA TRP A 78 -17.54 3.23 0.74
C TRP A 78 -17.20 2.43 1.99
N GLU A 79 -15.93 2.07 2.13
CA GLU A 79 -15.41 1.29 3.25
C GLU A 79 -14.12 1.88 3.80
N ASN A 80 -13.98 1.86 5.12
CA ASN A 80 -12.77 2.31 5.80
C ASN A 80 -11.80 1.16 6.01
N ASP A 81 -10.52 1.50 6.07
CA ASP A 81 -9.50 0.58 6.53
C ASP A 81 -9.54 0.47 8.05
N TRP A 82 -10.21 -0.56 8.58
CA TRP A 82 -10.15 -1.03 9.97
C TRP A 82 -8.73 -1.28 10.55
N LYS A 83 -7.67 -1.19 9.75
CA LYS A 83 -6.27 -1.18 10.19
C LYS A 83 -5.49 0.05 9.71
N ALA A 84 -6.20 1.15 9.42
CA ALA A 84 -5.58 2.46 9.16
C ALA A 84 -4.69 2.90 10.33
N ASP A 85 -3.75 3.80 10.05
CA ASP A 85 -2.92 4.37 11.10
C ASP A 85 -3.76 5.26 12.05
N LYS A 86 -4.76 5.96 11.50
CA LYS A 86 -5.71 6.81 12.25
C LYS A 86 -7.05 6.92 11.52
N TYR A 87 -8.01 7.56 12.18
CA TYR A 87 -9.28 8.01 11.60
C TYR A 87 -9.46 9.50 11.88
N ILE A 88 -9.95 10.25 10.89
CA ILE A 88 -10.27 11.66 11.02
C ILE A 88 -11.71 11.88 10.54
N PRO A 89 -12.55 12.64 11.26
CA PRO A 89 -13.90 12.97 10.81
C PRO A 89 -13.89 13.59 9.42
N ALA A 90 -14.68 13.02 8.51
CA ALA A 90 -14.79 13.55 7.16
C ALA A 90 -15.65 14.82 7.18
N PRO A 91 -15.17 15.94 6.59
CA PRO A 91 -15.89 17.19 6.63
C PRO A 91 -17.25 17.01 5.92
N PHE A 92 -18.31 17.46 6.59
CA PHE A 92 -19.70 17.41 6.08
C PHE A 92 -20.36 16.03 6.04
N SER A 93 -19.81 15.03 6.74
CA SER A 93 -20.45 13.73 6.89
C SER A 93 -20.33 13.20 8.32
N ASN A 94 -21.26 12.34 8.73
CA ASN A 94 -21.20 11.65 10.02
C ASN A 94 -20.34 10.37 9.95
N THR A 95 -19.26 10.39 9.16
CA THR A 95 -18.34 9.26 9.02
C THR A 95 -16.91 9.74 9.11
N ASP A 96 -16.01 8.85 9.51
CA ASP A 96 -14.57 9.11 9.47
C ASP A 96 -13.96 8.68 8.13
N ASN A 97 -12.82 9.28 7.80
CA ASN A 97 -11.89 8.83 6.77
C ASN A 97 -10.75 8.04 7.41
N SER A 98 -10.22 7.06 6.67
CA SER A 98 -9.00 6.36 7.06
C SER A 98 -7.79 7.25 6.80
N VAL A 99 -6.75 7.15 7.63
CA VAL A 99 -5.52 7.92 7.47
C VAL A 99 -4.32 6.98 7.36
N VAL A 100 -3.46 7.25 6.38
CA VAL A 100 -2.11 6.68 6.32
C VAL A 100 -1.09 7.75 6.72
N VAL A 101 -0.22 7.40 7.67
CA VAL A 101 0.84 8.26 8.17
C VAL A 101 2.13 7.90 7.45
N CYS A 102 2.59 8.80 6.57
CA CYS A 102 3.85 8.72 5.84
C CYS A 102 4.95 9.52 6.56
N ILE A 103 4.94 9.55 7.89
CA ILE A 103 5.98 10.19 8.71
C ILE A 103 6.85 9.08 9.29
N ALA A 104 8.15 9.06 8.93
CA ALA A 104 9.07 8.06 9.43
C ALA A 104 9.25 8.24 10.95
N SER A 105 8.79 7.28 11.76
CA SER A 105 9.10 7.27 13.19
C SER A 105 10.50 6.68 13.44
N GLU A 106 11.18 7.13 14.49
CA GLU A 106 12.49 6.61 14.89
C GLU A 106 12.48 5.09 15.15
N LYS A 107 11.31 4.51 15.49
CA LYS A 107 11.15 3.08 15.84
C LYS A 107 11.09 2.13 14.63
N GLU A 108 10.76 2.60 13.43
CA GLU A 108 10.67 1.76 12.21
C GLU A 108 12.04 1.46 11.57
N THR A 109 13.10 2.16 11.96
CA THR A 109 14.45 2.03 11.40
C THR A 109 15.17 0.72 11.73
N LYS A 110 14.68 -0.09 12.70
CA LYS A 110 15.40 -1.28 13.18
C LYS A 110 15.12 -2.59 12.43
N LYS A 111 14.19 -2.63 11.47
CA LYS A 111 13.82 -3.90 10.79
C LYS A 111 14.50 -4.16 9.44
N ALA A 112 15.27 -3.21 8.91
CA ALA A 112 15.87 -3.31 7.58
C ALA A 112 17.31 -3.85 7.54
N ASP A 113 17.96 -4.10 8.69
CA ASP A 113 19.34 -4.62 8.72
C ASP A 113 19.34 -6.15 8.82
N LYS A 114 19.10 -6.81 7.68
CA LYS A 114 19.63 -8.16 7.45
C LYS A 114 20.52 -8.10 6.21
N PRO A 115 21.83 -8.35 6.34
CA PRO A 115 22.76 -8.19 5.24
C PRO A 115 22.41 -9.15 4.10
N ALA A 116 22.35 -8.60 2.89
CA ALA A 116 22.24 -9.36 1.65
C ALA A 116 23.45 -10.30 1.53
N LYS A 117 23.21 -11.60 1.49
CA LYS A 117 24.23 -12.62 1.24
C LYS A 117 24.85 -12.38 -0.16
N PRO A 118 26.19 -12.32 -0.31
CA PRO A 118 26.79 -12.08 -1.61
C PRO A 118 26.48 -13.23 -2.59
N ALA A 119 26.02 -12.88 -3.78
CA ALA A 119 25.79 -13.82 -4.87
C ALA A 119 27.12 -14.39 -5.37
N ALA A 120 27.28 -15.72 -5.27
CA ALA A 120 28.44 -16.43 -5.77
C ALA A 120 28.51 -16.38 -7.31
N LYS A 121 29.61 -15.88 -7.86
CA LYS A 121 29.91 -15.95 -9.30
C LYS A 121 30.23 -17.40 -9.67
N LYS A 122 29.43 -18.01 -10.55
CA LYS A 122 29.75 -19.28 -11.22
C LYS A 122 30.81 -19.02 -12.31
N ALA A 123 31.92 -19.75 -12.25
CA ALA A 123 32.92 -19.82 -13.31
C ALA A 123 32.39 -20.62 -14.53
N PRO A 124 32.77 -20.27 -15.77
CA PRO A 124 32.34 -21.01 -16.96
C PRO A 124 33.17 -22.29 -17.17
N ALA A 125 32.47 -23.39 -17.48
CA ALA A 125 33.05 -24.68 -17.84
C ALA A 125 33.61 -24.68 -19.28
N LYS A 126 34.83 -25.18 -19.43
CA LYS A 126 35.49 -25.42 -20.73
C LYS A 126 34.79 -26.56 -21.47
N LYS A 127 34.43 -26.34 -22.74
CA LYS A 127 34.01 -27.38 -23.68
C LYS A 127 35.21 -27.80 -24.52
N ALA A 128 35.68 -29.04 -24.34
CA ALA A 128 36.62 -29.69 -25.25
C ALA A 128 35.87 -30.14 -26.51
N LYS A 129 36.41 -29.83 -27.69
CA LYS A 129 35.98 -30.39 -28.97
C LYS A 129 36.89 -31.57 -29.32
N LYS A 130 36.25 -32.55 -29.94
CA LYS A 130 36.76 -33.80 -30.48
C LYS A 130 37.77 -33.57 -31.61
#